data_AF-A0A662GN98-F1
#
_entry.id   AF-A0A662GN98-F1
#
_cell.length_a   1.000
_cell.length_b   1.000
_cell.length_c   1.000
_cell.angle_alpha   90.00
_cell.angle_beta   90.00
_cell.angle_gamma   90.00
#
_symmetry.space_group_name_H-M   'P 1'
#
loop_
_entity.id
_entity.type
_entity.pdbx_description
1 polymer ?
#
loop_
_entity_poly.entity_id
_entity_poly.type
_entity_poly.pdbx_seq_one_letter_code
_entity_poly.pdbx_strand_id
1 'polypeptide(L)'
;DPVRYKGNLVRVIEVTRPDLVLFGATNIGRSLAPRVAAALGTGLTADCIDVLVDERGDVVQVRPAFTGNIIARIKTRTRPVMATVRYRVMRALERDPSRRGEVVEVEAVDIGDTGLRVLGKVRDKEVRISDADVVVACGRGLRSPEDLRMIEELAELLGGVVGCSKPLVDEGWLSRDHQVGFSGNVVRPRLYIACGISGSPQHLAGMRYSEVVVAINSDPSAPIFRHADYGIIGDLYEVVPRLIDELRRRASLKRARAKGASQRCGRRVGRDGPSGHQQVPSGRDG
;
A
#
# COMPACT_ATOMS: atom_id res chain seq x y z
N ASP A 1 -17.84 -10.44 -13.01
CA ASP A 1 -17.96 -10.79 -14.43
C ASP A 1 -17.37 -9.66 -15.30
N PRO A 2 -16.16 -9.84 -15.86
CA PRO A 2 -15.53 -8.85 -16.72
C PRO A 2 -16.32 -8.52 -18.01
N VAL A 3 -17.14 -9.44 -18.52
CA VAL A 3 -17.92 -9.24 -19.76
C VAL A 3 -19.04 -8.23 -19.52
N ARG A 4 -19.78 -8.41 -18.42
CA ARG A 4 -20.82 -7.48 -18.00
C ARG A 4 -20.27 -6.08 -17.70
N TYR A 5 -19.13 -6.01 -17.00
CA TYR A 5 -18.44 -4.74 -16.73
C TYR A 5 -17.98 -4.07 -18.02
N LYS A 6 -17.43 -4.81 -18.98
CA LYS A 6 -16.99 -4.28 -20.27
C LYS A 6 -18.13 -3.55 -20.98
N GLY A 7 -19.29 -4.17 -21.17
CA GLY A 7 -20.36 -3.53 -21.94
C GLY A 7 -20.96 -2.30 -21.27
N ASN A 8 -21.07 -2.30 -19.93
CA ASN A 8 -21.49 -1.11 -19.19
C ASN A 8 -20.47 0.04 -19.31
N LEU A 9 -19.17 -0.25 -19.19
CA LEU A 9 -18.13 0.77 -19.32
C LEU A 9 -18.02 1.32 -20.74
N VAL A 10 -18.14 0.46 -21.77
CA VAL A 10 -18.18 0.90 -23.17
C VAL A 10 -19.34 1.87 -23.38
N ARG A 11 -20.55 1.54 -22.90
CA ARG A 11 -21.72 2.42 -23.00
C ARG A 11 -21.47 3.78 -22.34
N VAL A 12 -20.93 3.79 -21.11
CA VAL A 12 -20.61 5.03 -20.40
C VAL A 12 -19.60 5.86 -21.19
N ILE A 13 -18.55 5.25 -21.72
CA ILE A 13 -17.50 5.94 -22.48
C ILE A 13 -18.05 6.51 -23.80
N GLU A 14 -18.92 5.78 -24.49
CA GLU A 14 -19.56 6.25 -25.73
C GLU A 14 -20.47 7.45 -25.51
N VAL A 15 -21.20 7.47 -24.38
CA VAL A 15 -22.12 8.56 -24.01
C VAL A 15 -21.34 9.79 -23.52
N THR A 16 -20.34 9.58 -22.65
CA THR A 16 -19.59 10.69 -22.01
C THR A 16 -18.45 11.22 -22.87
N ARG A 17 -17.95 10.43 -23.84
CA ARG A 17 -16.84 10.76 -24.75
C ARG A 17 -15.63 11.41 -24.05
N PRO A 18 -15.04 10.74 -23.05
CA PRO A 18 -13.91 11.29 -22.32
C PRO A 18 -12.66 11.36 -23.19
N ASP A 19 -11.74 12.29 -22.90
CA ASP A 19 -10.43 12.33 -23.53
C ASP A 19 -9.48 11.24 -22.99
N LEU A 20 -9.61 10.91 -21.70
CA LEU A 20 -8.73 9.99 -20.98
C LEU A 20 -9.54 9.06 -20.09
N VAL A 21 -9.27 7.76 -20.17
CA VAL A 21 -9.83 6.75 -19.26
C VAL A 21 -8.69 6.03 -18.55
N LEU A 22 -8.70 6.12 -17.21
CA LEU A 22 -7.70 5.51 -16.35
C LEU A 22 -8.30 4.31 -15.60
N PHE A 23 -7.58 3.19 -15.64
CA PHE A 23 -7.88 2.01 -14.85
C PHE A 23 -6.75 1.77 -13.84
N GLY A 24 -7.06 1.30 -12.64
CA GLY A 24 -6.03 0.73 -11.78
C GLY A 24 -5.48 -0.56 -12.40
N ALA A 25 -4.17 -0.75 -12.48
CA ALA A 25 -3.53 -1.98 -12.98
C ALA A 25 -3.61 -3.14 -11.97
N THR A 26 -4.77 -3.35 -11.38
CA THR A 26 -5.11 -4.49 -10.52
C THR A 26 -5.42 -5.73 -11.36
N ASN A 27 -5.60 -6.89 -10.73
CA ASN A 27 -6.02 -8.11 -11.44
C ASN A 27 -7.31 -7.90 -12.26
N ILE A 28 -8.26 -7.13 -11.72
CA ILE A 28 -9.49 -6.77 -12.43
C ILE A 28 -9.20 -5.80 -13.57
N GLY A 29 -8.48 -4.70 -13.30
CA GLY A 29 -8.23 -3.67 -14.31
C GLY A 29 -7.36 -4.15 -15.48
N ARG A 30 -6.36 -5.00 -15.22
CA ARG A 30 -5.52 -5.63 -16.26
C ARG A 30 -6.31 -6.61 -17.12
N SER A 31 -7.40 -7.17 -16.60
CA SER A 31 -8.33 -8.01 -17.37
C SER A 31 -9.38 -7.17 -18.10
N LEU A 32 -9.89 -6.12 -17.49
CA LEU A 32 -11.01 -5.33 -18.00
C LEU A 32 -10.60 -4.29 -19.06
N ALA A 33 -9.56 -3.50 -18.78
CA ALA A 33 -9.11 -2.42 -19.66
C ALA A 33 -8.82 -2.86 -21.11
N PRO A 34 -8.07 -3.95 -21.38
CA PRO A 34 -7.81 -4.38 -22.77
C PRO A 34 -9.08 -4.80 -23.50
N ARG A 35 -10.09 -5.36 -22.79
CA ARG A 35 -11.38 -5.72 -23.38
C ARG A 35 -12.19 -4.49 -23.79
N VAL A 36 -12.15 -3.45 -22.95
CA VAL A 36 -12.82 -2.16 -23.24
C VAL A 36 -12.11 -1.44 -24.40
N ALA A 37 -10.77 -1.38 -24.38
CA ALA A 37 -9.99 -0.76 -25.44
C ALA A 37 -10.21 -1.43 -26.81
N ALA A 38 -10.24 -2.76 -26.84
CA ALA A 38 -10.53 -3.52 -28.06
C ALA A 38 -11.95 -3.26 -28.58
N ALA A 39 -12.95 -3.18 -27.69
CA ALA A 39 -14.33 -2.88 -28.08
C ALA A 39 -14.50 -1.47 -28.66
N LEU A 40 -13.72 -0.50 -28.16
CA LEU A 40 -13.73 0.89 -28.63
C LEU A 40 -12.79 1.16 -29.82
N GLY A 41 -11.97 0.18 -30.22
CA GLY A 41 -10.96 0.37 -31.26
C GLY A 41 -9.87 1.39 -30.92
N THR A 42 -9.55 1.56 -29.63
CA THR A 42 -8.55 2.54 -29.17
C THR A 42 -7.30 1.90 -28.57
N GLY A 43 -6.23 2.69 -28.44
CA GLY A 43 -4.97 2.25 -27.85
C GLY A 43 -5.02 2.19 -26.33
N LEU A 44 -4.30 1.23 -25.74
CA LEU A 44 -4.18 1.06 -24.29
C LEU A 44 -2.71 0.91 -23.89
N THR A 45 -2.25 1.78 -23.01
CA THR A 45 -0.92 1.64 -22.39
C THR A 45 -1.04 1.02 -21.01
N ALA A 46 -0.52 -0.20 -20.86
CA ALA A 46 -0.62 -0.96 -19.62
C ALA A 46 0.49 -0.61 -18.59
N ASP A 47 0.14 -0.69 -17.30
CA ASP A 47 1.03 -0.62 -16.14
C ASP A 47 1.92 0.64 -16.12
N CYS A 48 1.29 1.79 -16.40
CA CYS A 48 1.91 3.10 -16.38
C CYS A 48 2.34 3.46 -14.95
N ILE A 49 3.54 4.02 -14.82
CA ILE A 49 4.02 4.61 -13.58
C ILE A 49 3.72 6.10 -13.50
N ASP A 50 3.43 6.75 -14.64
CA ASP A 50 3.04 8.14 -14.70
C ASP A 50 2.13 8.42 -15.91
N VAL A 51 1.32 9.46 -15.82
CA VAL A 51 0.46 9.95 -16.90
C VAL A 51 0.53 11.47 -16.89
N LEU A 52 1.20 12.03 -17.89
CA LEU A 52 1.48 13.46 -18.00
C LEU A 52 0.63 14.08 -19.10
N VAL A 53 0.44 15.39 -19.05
CA VAL A 53 -0.10 16.19 -20.15
C VAL A 53 1.01 17.12 -20.60
N ASP A 54 1.33 17.11 -21.90
CA ASP A 54 2.35 17.99 -22.45
C ASP A 54 1.81 19.39 -22.78
N GLU A 55 2.70 20.28 -23.25
CA GLU A 55 2.36 21.67 -23.60
C GLU A 55 1.29 21.78 -24.72
N ARG A 56 1.10 20.72 -25.52
CA ARG A 56 0.10 20.66 -26.58
C ARG A 56 -1.24 20.08 -26.10
N GLY A 57 -1.34 19.69 -24.84
CA GLY A 57 -2.50 19.02 -24.27
C GLY A 57 -2.57 17.52 -24.58
N ASP A 58 -1.50 16.92 -25.14
CA ASP A 58 -1.47 15.49 -25.41
C ASP A 58 -1.17 14.70 -24.12
N VAL A 59 -1.90 13.61 -23.93
CA VAL A 59 -1.62 12.66 -22.83
C VAL A 59 -0.39 11.81 -23.17
N VAL A 60 0.63 11.89 -22.31
CA VAL A 60 1.88 11.12 -22.39
C VAL A 60 1.88 10.06 -21.30
N GLN A 61 1.80 8.79 -21.70
CA GLN A 61 1.78 7.65 -20.79
C GLN A 61 3.21 7.17 -20.56
N VAL A 62 3.65 7.15 -19.31
CA VAL A 62 5.00 6.71 -18.96
C VAL A 62 4.92 5.33 -18.34
N ARG A 63 5.58 4.35 -18.97
CA ARG A 63 5.61 2.98 -18.44
C ARG A 63 7.02 2.38 -18.47
N PRO A 64 7.36 1.57 -17.47
CA PRO A 64 8.53 0.71 -17.57
C PRO A 64 8.28 -0.43 -18.57
N ALA A 65 9.33 -0.77 -19.32
CA ALA A 65 9.44 -1.94 -20.16
C ALA A 65 10.74 -2.69 -19.81
N PHE A 66 10.87 -3.94 -20.26
CA PHE A 66 12.05 -4.79 -20.03
C PHE A 66 12.49 -4.82 -18.56
N THR A 67 11.60 -5.27 -17.68
CA THR A 67 11.85 -5.39 -16.22
C THR A 67 12.19 -4.04 -15.55
N GLY A 68 11.78 -2.93 -16.16
CA GLY A 68 12.01 -1.59 -15.64
C GLY A 68 13.36 -0.98 -15.99
N ASN A 69 14.13 -1.63 -16.87
CA ASN A 69 15.39 -1.07 -17.37
C ASN A 69 15.16 0.02 -18.44
N ILE A 70 13.98 0.04 -19.05
CA ILE A 70 13.62 1.05 -20.05
C ILE A 70 12.36 1.76 -19.57
N ILE A 71 12.37 3.09 -19.61
CA ILE A 71 11.18 3.92 -19.40
C ILE A 71 10.70 4.41 -20.77
N ALA A 72 9.53 3.94 -21.20
CA ALA A 72 8.92 4.33 -22.45
C ALA A 72 7.89 5.45 -22.20
N ARG A 73 7.94 6.50 -23.04
CA ARG A 73 6.92 7.54 -23.12
C ARG A 73 6.09 7.29 -24.37
N ILE A 74 4.81 6.97 -24.19
CA ILE A 74 3.91 6.53 -25.25
C ILE A 74 2.81 7.57 -25.42
N LYS A 75 2.53 7.94 -26.67
CA LYS A 75 1.39 8.77 -27.07
C LYS A 75 0.44 7.94 -27.90
N THR A 76 -0.81 7.87 -27.49
CA THR A 76 -1.88 7.19 -28.25
C THR A 76 -2.48 8.17 -29.25
N ARG A 77 -2.64 7.73 -30.51
CA ARG A 77 -3.22 8.57 -31.59
C ARG A 77 -4.75 8.50 -31.65
N THR A 78 -5.33 7.46 -31.08
CA THR A 78 -6.78 7.20 -31.03
C THR A 78 -7.39 7.75 -29.73
N ARG A 79 -8.72 7.98 -29.74
CA ARG A 79 -9.49 8.45 -28.58
C ARG A 79 -10.60 7.45 -28.21
N PRO A 80 -10.98 7.32 -26.93
CA PRO A 80 -10.32 7.95 -25.78
C PRO A 80 -8.91 7.39 -25.57
N VAL A 81 -8.02 8.21 -25.01
CA VAL A 81 -6.71 7.72 -24.58
C VAL A 81 -6.94 6.81 -23.38
N MET A 82 -6.45 5.56 -23.42
CA MET A 82 -6.63 4.64 -22.30
C MET A 82 -5.30 4.22 -21.69
N ALA A 83 -5.26 4.16 -20.36
CA ALA A 83 -4.12 3.65 -19.63
C ALA A 83 -4.54 2.82 -18.42
N THR A 84 -3.78 1.76 -18.12
CA THR A 84 -3.80 1.18 -16.77
C THR A 84 -2.63 1.74 -15.98
N VAL A 85 -2.89 2.21 -14.76
CA VAL A 85 -1.93 2.88 -13.90
C VAL A 85 -1.55 1.95 -12.76
N ARG A 86 -0.25 1.76 -12.55
CA ARG A 86 0.31 0.88 -11.53
C ARG A 86 -0.23 1.24 -10.15
N TYR A 87 -0.65 0.22 -9.41
CA TYR A 87 -1.21 0.41 -8.08
C TYR A 87 -0.21 1.15 -7.16
N ARG A 88 -0.73 2.11 -6.38
CA ARG A 88 0.02 3.00 -5.49
C ARG A 88 1.12 3.83 -6.16
N VAL A 89 1.14 3.98 -7.49
CA VAL A 89 2.12 4.86 -8.14
C VAL A 89 1.79 6.34 -7.97
N MET A 90 0.50 6.65 -8.02
CA MET A 90 -0.05 7.99 -7.82
C MET A 90 -0.35 8.23 -6.35
N ARG A 91 -0.11 9.46 -5.88
CA ARG A 91 -0.46 9.89 -4.54
C ARG A 91 -1.94 10.31 -4.50
N ALA A 92 -2.69 9.74 -3.55
CA ALA A 92 -4.06 10.18 -3.29
C ALA A 92 -4.06 11.61 -2.72
N LEU A 93 -5.02 12.43 -3.16
CA LEU A 93 -5.28 13.73 -2.56
C LEU A 93 -5.89 13.57 -1.17
N GLU A 94 -5.64 14.54 -0.29
CA GLU A 94 -6.33 14.60 0.99
C GLU A 94 -7.83 14.84 0.80
N ARG A 95 -8.62 14.23 1.69
CA ARG A 95 -10.07 14.36 1.66
C ARG A 95 -10.43 15.80 1.99
N ASP A 96 -11.14 16.44 1.08
CA ASP A 96 -11.65 17.79 1.23
C ASP A 96 -13.19 17.78 1.20
N PRO A 97 -13.86 17.95 2.36
CA PRO A 97 -15.32 17.99 2.44
C PRO A 97 -15.96 19.19 1.71
N SER A 98 -15.18 20.19 1.31
CA SER A 98 -15.70 21.36 0.60
C SER A 98 -15.96 21.12 -0.89
N ARG A 99 -15.29 20.12 -1.49
CA ARG A 99 -15.49 19.75 -2.90
C ARG A 99 -16.95 19.32 -3.13
N ARG A 100 -17.49 19.73 -4.27
CA ARG A 100 -18.82 19.34 -4.77
C ARG A 100 -18.63 18.66 -6.13
N GLY A 101 -19.53 17.76 -6.47
CA GLY A 101 -19.58 17.07 -7.74
C GLY A 101 -21.00 16.65 -8.05
N GLU A 102 -21.28 16.44 -9.32
CA GLU A 102 -22.56 15.91 -9.79
C GLU A 102 -22.50 14.39 -9.85
N VAL A 103 -23.53 13.73 -9.32
CA VAL A 103 -23.69 12.28 -9.47
C VAL A 103 -24.64 12.05 -10.63
N VAL A 104 -24.10 11.53 -11.73
CA VAL A 104 -24.87 11.17 -12.91
C VAL A 104 -25.21 9.70 -12.84
N GLU A 105 -26.50 9.38 -12.72
CA GLU A 105 -26.98 8.01 -12.81
C GLU A 105 -27.04 7.57 -14.27
N VAL A 106 -26.45 6.42 -14.58
CA VAL A 106 -26.45 5.84 -15.92
C VAL A 106 -27.16 4.50 -15.88
N GLU A 107 -28.15 4.32 -16.75
CA GLU A 107 -28.85 3.05 -16.88
C GLU A 107 -27.87 1.93 -17.27
N ALA A 108 -27.92 0.84 -16.51
CA ALA A 108 -27.08 -0.32 -16.77
C ALA A 108 -27.55 -1.05 -18.02
N VAL A 109 -26.59 -1.42 -18.88
CA VAL A 109 -26.87 -2.29 -20.02
C VAL A 109 -27.06 -3.71 -19.52
N ASP A 110 -28.23 -4.29 -19.81
CA ASP A 110 -28.43 -5.72 -19.65
C ASP A 110 -27.75 -6.47 -20.80
N ILE A 111 -26.74 -7.26 -20.45
CA ILE A 111 -25.91 -8.00 -21.40
C ILE A 111 -26.35 -9.48 -21.45
N GLY A 112 -27.41 -9.83 -20.72
CA GLY A 112 -27.91 -11.19 -20.62
C GLY A 112 -26.91 -12.16 -19.97
N ASP A 113 -26.96 -13.41 -20.44
CA ASP A 113 -26.02 -14.45 -20.06
C ASP A 113 -24.67 -14.24 -20.75
N THR A 114 -23.63 -14.13 -19.95
CA THR A 114 -22.25 -13.94 -20.44
C THR A 114 -21.49 -15.26 -20.61
N GLY A 115 -22.12 -16.39 -20.26
CA GLY A 115 -21.47 -17.70 -20.18
C GLY A 115 -20.49 -17.83 -19.01
N LEU A 116 -20.37 -16.80 -18.16
CA LEU A 116 -19.51 -16.80 -16.98
C LEU A 116 -20.35 -17.04 -15.73
N ARG A 117 -20.11 -18.17 -15.07
CA ARG A 117 -20.75 -18.51 -13.79
C ARG A 117 -19.72 -18.51 -12.66
N VAL A 118 -19.94 -17.66 -11.65
CA VAL A 118 -19.13 -17.66 -10.43
C VAL A 118 -19.68 -18.74 -9.50
N LEU A 119 -18.92 -19.83 -9.33
CA LEU A 119 -19.33 -20.98 -8.49
C LEU A 119 -19.18 -20.71 -6.99
N GLY A 120 -18.33 -19.75 -6.61
CA GLY A 120 -18.10 -19.37 -5.22
C GLY A 120 -16.98 -18.34 -5.14
N LYS A 121 -16.94 -17.61 -4.01
CA LYS A 121 -15.82 -16.74 -3.67
C LYS A 121 -15.15 -17.34 -2.44
N VAL A 122 -14.03 -18.03 -2.64
CA VAL A 122 -13.18 -18.44 -1.53
C VAL A 122 -12.57 -17.16 -0.99
N ARG A 123 -12.97 -16.76 0.23
CA ARG A 123 -12.21 -15.79 0.99
C ARG A 123 -11.12 -16.60 1.67
N ASP A 124 -9.99 -16.77 1.01
CA ASP A 124 -8.82 -17.12 1.78
C ASP A 124 -8.61 -16.01 2.82
N LYS A 125 -8.22 -16.39 4.03
CA LYS A 125 -7.63 -15.46 5.01
C LYS A 125 -6.24 -15.02 4.51
N GLU A 126 -6.13 -14.74 3.22
CA GLU A 126 -4.92 -14.37 2.52
C GLU A 126 -4.52 -12.99 3.00
N VAL A 127 -3.36 -12.94 3.65
CA VAL A 127 -2.66 -11.72 3.97
C VAL A 127 -2.39 -10.99 2.65
N ARG A 128 -3.15 -9.93 2.37
CA ARG A 128 -2.89 -9.06 1.21
C ARG A 128 -1.66 -8.20 1.48
N ILE A 129 -0.49 -8.79 1.29
CA ILE A 129 0.79 -8.11 1.50
C ILE A 129 0.95 -6.84 0.64
N SER A 130 0.31 -6.82 -0.53
CA SER A 130 0.31 -5.66 -1.45
C SER A 130 -0.36 -4.41 -0.86
N ASP A 131 -1.28 -4.59 0.09
CA ASP A 131 -2.02 -3.49 0.74
C ASP A 131 -1.40 -3.08 2.10
N ALA A 132 -0.36 -3.78 2.57
CA ALA A 132 0.24 -3.49 3.85
C ALA A 132 1.04 -2.17 3.85
N ASP A 133 0.95 -1.42 4.95
CA ASP A 133 1.76 -0.23 5.19
C ASP A 133 3.15 -0.56 5.74
N VAL A 134 3.29 -1.73 6.37
CA VAL A 134 4.55 -2.27 6.87
C VAL A 134 4.68 -3.71 6.42
N VAL A 135 5.82 -4.05 5.83
CA VAL A 135 6.16 -5.43 5.44
C VAL A 135 7.48 -5.81 6.09
N VAL A 136 7.46 -6.89 6.89
CA VAL A 136 8.67 -7.51 7.42
C VAL A 136 8.91 -8.78 6.63
N ALA A 137 9.90 -8.75 5.75
CA ALA A 137 10.19 -9.82 4.81
C ALA A 137 11.39 -10.66 5.24
N CYS A 138 11.31 -11.97 5.04
CA CYS A 138 12.39 -12.91 5.30
C CYS A 138 12.89 -13.63 4.04
N GLY A 139 14.14 -14.09 4.08
CA GLY A 139 14.73 -14.89 3.01
C GLY A 139 15.54 -16.07 3.53
N ARG A 140 16.39 -16.62 2.67
CA ARG A 140 17.28 -17.77 2.97
C ARG A 140 18.26 -17.56 4.13
N GLY A 141 18.33 -16.36 4.70
CA GLY A 141 19.07 -16.15 5.94
C GLY A 141 18.46 -16.89 7.14
N LEU A 142 17.16 -17.21 7.11
CA LEU A 142 16.54 -18.07 8.11
C LEU A 142 17.01 -19.52 7.96
N ARG A 143 17.23 -20.19 9.09
CA ARG A 143 17.77 -21.56 9.18
C ARG A 143 16.68 -22.62 9.30
N SER A 144 15.55 -22.30 9.93
CA SER A 144 14.41 -23.22 10.01
C SER A 144 13.05 -22.50 9.92
N PRO A 145 11.96 -23.24 9.59
CA PRO A 145 10.61 -22.69 9.57
C PRO A 145 10.14 -22.13 10.91
N GLU A 146 10.62 -22.67 12.03
CA GLU A 146 10.25 -22.20 13.38
C GLU A 146 10.71 -20.75 13.64
N ASP A 147 11.78 -20.33 12.96
CA ASP A 147 12.33 -18.98 13.06
C ASP A 147 11.42 -17.92 12.43
N LEU A 148 10.42 -18.33 11.62
CA LEU A 148 9.39 -17.43 11.10
C LEU A 148 8.64 -16.70 12.22
N ARG A 149 8.50 -17.33 13.40
CA ARG A 149 7.85 -16.71 14.56
C ARG A 149 8.48 -15.39 14.98
N MET A 150 9.80 -15.29 14.87
CA MET A 150 10.54 -14.06 15.20
C MET A 150 10.20 -12.94 14.20
N ILE A 151 9.98 -13.29 12.92
CA ILE A 151 9.60 -12.35 11.88
C ILE A 151 8.13 -11.93 12.04
N GLU A 152 7.24 -12.88 12.38
CA GLU A 152 5.84 -12.65 12.71
C GLU A 152 5.70 -11.70 13.90
N GLU A 153 6.45 -11.92 14.97
CA GLU A 153 6.45 -11.09 16.17
C GLU A 153 6.89 -9.65 15.87
N LEU A 154 7.94 -9.47 15.05
CA LEU A 154 8.38 -8.15 14.61
C LEU A 154 7.30 -7.47 13.74
N ALA A 155 6.67 -8.21 12.83
CA ALA A 155 5.59 -7.68 12.00
C ALA A 155 4.40 -7.23 12.85
N GLU A 156 3.98 -8.06 13.82
CA GLU A 156 2.86 -7.75 14.71
C GLU A 156 3.12 -6.49 15.55
N LEU A 157 4.32 -6.35 16.11
CA LEU A 157 4.70 -5.17 16.89
C LEU A 157 4.66 -3.86 16.08
N LEU A 158 4.91 -3.96 14.78
CA LEU A 158 4.89 -2.83 13.85
C LEU A 158 3.51 -2.62 13.21
N GLY A 159 2.53 -3.48 13.48
CA GLY A 159 1.22 -3.47 12.81
C GLY A 159 1.32 -3.79 11.31
N GLY A 160 2.34 -4.56 10.93
CA GLY A 160 2.63 -4.97 9.56
C GLY A 160 2.25 -6.41 9.28
N VAL A 161 2.72 -6.89 8.14
CA VAL A 161 2.53 -8.27 7.69
C VAL A 161 3.86 -8.91 7.33
N VAL A 162 3.90 -10.24 7.36
CA VAL A 162 5.09 -11.01 6.97
C VAL A 162 5.14 -11.18 5.46
N GLY A 163 6.31 -10.94 4.87
CA GLY A 163 6.63 -11.32 3.50
C GLY A 163 7.77 -12.32 3.43
N CYS A 164 7.97 -12.90 2.25
CA CYS A 164 9.11 -13.77 2.00
C CYS A 164 9.68 -13.64 0.59
N SER A 165 10.95 -14.02 0.45
CA SER A 165 11.57 -14.24 -0.86
C SER A 165 11.15 -15.59 -1.45
N LYS A 166 11.22 -15.71 -2.77
CA LYS A 166 10.85 -16.94 -3.52
C LYS A 166 11.44 -18.26 -2.95
N PRO A 167 12.72 -18.34 -2.56
CA PRO A 167 13.27 -19.58 -2.02
C PRO A 167 12.48 -20.18 -0.84
N LEU A 168 11.98 -19.34 0.08
CA LEU A 168 11.19 -19.83 1.23
C LEU A 168 9.83 -20.41 0.82
N VAL A 169 9.26 -19.93 -0.29
CA VAL A 169 8.03 -20.48 -0.87
C VAL A 169 8.33 -21.80 -1.58
N ASP A 170 9.45 -21.87 -2.30
CA ASP A 170 9.89 -23.10 -2.98
C ASP A 170 10.21 -24.22 -1.96
N GLU A 171 10.70 -23.85 -0.77
CA GLU A 171 10.93 -24.77 0.37
C GLU A 171 9.63 -25.07 1.16
N GLY A 172 8.51 -24.43 0.83
CA GLY A 172 7.20 -24.69 1.46
C GLY A 172 7.00 -24.05 2.83
N TRP A 173 7.84 -23.09 3.23
CA TRP A 173 7.75 -22.46 4.56
C TRP A 173 6.59 -21.46 4.64
N LEU A 174 6.29 -20.78 3.53
CA LEU A 174 5.22 -19.79 3.41
C LEU A 174 4.48 -19.97 2.08
N SER A 175 3.20 -19.59 2.05
CA SER A 175 2.42 -19.61 0.81
C SER A 175 2.93 -18.55 -0.18
N ARG A 176 2.55 -18.73 -1.45
CA ARG A 176 2.85 -17.77 -2.52
C ARG A 176 2.30 -16.36 -2.25
N ASP A 177 1.32 -16.22 -1.36
CA ASP A 177 0.68 -14.96 -1.04
C ASP A 177 1.59 -14.04 -0.22
N HIS A 178 2.54 -14.62 0.51
CA HIS A 178 3.59 -13.89 1.21
C HIS A 178 4.79 -13.57 0.30
N GLN A 179 4.86 -14.17 -0.90
CA GLN A 179 6.00 -14.00 -1.79
C GLN A 179 6.08 -12.56 -2.30
N VAL A 180 7.22 -11.91 -2.09
CA VAL A 180 7.54 -10.60 -2.65
C VAL A 180 8.50 -10.77 -3.83
N GLY A 181 8.21 -10.10 -4.94
CA GLY A 181 9.06 -10.10 -6.13
C GLY A 181 8.28 -10.15 -7.43
N PHE A 182 9.00 -10.17 -8.55
CA PHE A 182 8.44 -10.11 -9.90
C PHE A 182 7.41 -11.22 -10.19
N SER A 183 7.67 -12.46 -9.74
CA SER A 183 6.77 -13.59 -9.90
C SER A 183 5.78 -13.77 -8.74
N GLY A 184 5.85 -12.91 -7.72
CA GLY A 184 4.98 -12.90 -6.55
C GLY A 184 4.17 -11.60 -6.50
N ASN A 185 4.08 -11.03 -5.30
CA ASN A 185 3.41 -9.76 -5.05
C ASN A 185 4.39 -8.59 -5.18
N VAL A 186 3.87 -7.50 -5.77
CA VAL A 186 4.53 -6.19 -5.77
C VAL A 186 3.94 -5.38 -4.62
N VAL A 187 4.79 -4.99 -3.69
CA VAL A 187 4.42 -4.28 -2.47
C VAL A 187 4.96 -2.86 -2.51
N ARG A 188 4.22 -1.93 -1.91
CA ARG A 188 4.65 -0.55 -1.74
C ARG A 188 4.29 -0.05 -0.34
N PRO A 189 4.91 -0.62 0.71
CA PRO A 189 4.71 -0.18 2.08
C PRO A 189 5.46 1.13 2.37
N ARG A 190 5.07 1.78 3.47
CA ARG A 190 5.83 2.89 4.06
C ARG A 190 7.13 2.39 4.69
N LEU A 191 7.15 1.15 5.18
CA LEU A 191 8.32 0.51 5.76
C LEU A 191 8.46 -0.93 5.25
N TYR A 192 9.61 -1.25 4.67
CA TYR A 192 10.00 -2.60 4.29
C TYR A 192 11.25 -3.02 5.06
N ILE A 193 11.17 -4.09 5.84
CA ILE A 193 12.32 -4.65 6.56
C ILE A 193 12.71 -5.96 5.89
N ALA A 194 13.93 -6.04 5.35
CA ALA A 194 14.48 -7.20 4.67
C ALA A 194 15.42 -7.97 5.60
N CYS A 195 14.95 -9.07 6.18
CA CYS A 195 15.72 -9.93 7.09
C CYS A 195 16.31 -11.12 6.32
N GLY A 196 17.64 -11.17 6.16
CA GLY A 196 18.31 -12.30 5.52
C GLY A 196 17.98 -12.47 4.04
N ILE A 197 17.73 -11.36 3.33
CA ILE A 197 17.42 -11.33 1.90
C ILE A 197 18.64 -10.78 1.15
N SER A 198 19.12 -11.48 0.13
CA SER A 198 20.28 -11.03 -0.67
C SER A 198 19.94 -9.88 -1.61
N GLY A 199 18.69 -9.75 -2.06
CA GLY A 199 18.23 -8.69 -2.96
C GLY A 199 18.47 -9.00 -4.44
N SER A 200 18.08 -10.19 -4.90
CA SER A 200 18.09 -10.48 -6.34
C SER A 200 17.22 -9.48 -7.11
N PRO A 201 17.55 -9.17 -8.39
CA PRO A 201 16.74 -8.24 -9.20
C PRO A 201 15.26 -8.60 -9.24
N GLN A 202 14.93 -9.90 -9.20
CA GLN A 202 13.56 -10.39 -9.18
C GLN A 202 12.85 -10.05 -7.86
N HIS A 203 13.54 -10.13 -6.72
CA HIS A 203 12.98 -9.71 -5.42
C HIS A 203 12.81 -8.19 -5.36
N LEU A 204 13.85 -7.45 -5.74
CA LEU A 204 13.86 -5.99 -5.75
C LEU A 204 12.75 -5.41 -6.62
N ALA A 205 12.44 -6.01 -7.76
CA ALA A 205 11.32 -5.59 -8.62
C ALA A 205 9.98 -5.53 -7.87
N GLY A 206 9.80 -6.34 -6.82
CA GLY A 206 8.59 -6.36 -6.01
C GLY A 206 8.56 -5.37 -4.85
N MET A 207 9.69 -4.77 -4.45
CA MET A 207 9.75 -3.91 -3.24
C MET A 207 10.50 -2.60 -3.41
N ARG A 208 11.13 -2.34 -4.57
CA ARG A 208 11.97 -1.16 -4.84
C ARG A 208 11.27 0.20 -4.73
N TYR A 209 9.94 0.22 -4.65
CA TYR A 209 9.14 1.44 -4.53
C TYR A 209 8.65 1.69 -3.10
N SER A 210 9.10 0.88 -2.12
CA SER A 210 8.84 1.11 -0.69
C SER A 210 9.42 2.46 -0.26
N GLU A 211 8.74 3.17 0.64
CA GLU A 211 9.20 4.52 1.06
C GLU A 211 10.47 4.46 1.91
N VAL A 212 10.56 3.49 2.82
CA VAL A 212 11.74 3.23 3.64
C VAL A 212 12.07 1.74 3.60
N VAL A 213 13.32 1.43 3.28
CA VAL A 213 13.87 0.07 3.24
C VAL A 213 14.95 -0.08 4.31
N VAL A 214 14.75 -1.02 5.23
CA VAL A 214 15.73 -1.46 6.22
C VAL A 214 16.22 -2.85 5.84
N ALA A 215 17.53 -3.07 5.72
CA ALA A 215 18.11 -4.36 5.41
C ALA A 215 18.95 -4.89 6.57
N ILE A 216 18.73 -6.16 6.94
CA ILE A 216 19.49 -6.90 7.94
C ILE A 216 20.09 -8.12 7.24
N ASN A 217 21.40 -8.14 7.07
CA ASN A 217 22.10 -9.24 6.42
C ASN A 217 23.51 -9.41 6.99
N SER A 218 23.98 -10.64 7.14
CA SER A 218 25.34 -10.91 7.61
C SER A 218 26.40 -10.68 6.52
N ASP A 219 26.02 -10.79 5.25
CA ASP A 219 26.92 -10.57 4.10
C ASP A 219 26.93 -9.08 3.69
N PRO A 220 28.02 -8.33 3.95
CA PRO A 220 28.11 -6.92 3.59
C PRO A 220 28.08 -6.66 2.08
N SER A 221 28.34 -7.68 1.26
CA SER A 221 28.31 -7.56 -0.21
C SER A 221 26.91 -7.74 -0.82
N ALA A 222 25.91 -8.04 0.00
CA ALA A 222 24.55 -8.34 -0.45
C ALA A 222 23.94 -7.18 -1.28
N PRO A 223 23.44 -7.46 -2.51
CA PRO A 223 22.80 -6.46 -3.38
C PRO A 223 21.68 -5.64 -2.75
N ILE A 224 20.99 -6.17 -1.74
CA ILE A 224 19.92 -5.48 -1.01
C ILE A 224 20.39 -4.16 -0.40
N PHE A 225 21.65 -4.07 0.05
CA PHE A 225 22.18 -2.86 0.68
C PHE A 225 22.26 -1.69 -0.29
N ARG A 226 22.38 -1.93 -1.60
CA ARG A 226 22.32 -0.86 -2.61
C ARG A 226 20.94 -0.22 -2.75
N HIS A 227 19.90 -0.86 -2.21
CA HIS A 227 18.51 -0.40 -2.28
C HIS A 227 17.93 -0.14 -0.89
N ALA A 228 18.75 -0.21 0.17
CA ALA A 228 18.33 0.03 1.54
C ALA A 228 18.64 1.46 1.97
N ASP A 229 17.69 2.14 2.61
CA ASP A 229 17.91 3.42 3.27
C ASP A 229 18.72 3.23 4.57
N TYR A 230 18.50 2.09 5.25
CA TYR A 230 19.23 1.71 6.46
C TYR A 230 19.72 0.26 6.33
N GLY A 231 21.01 0.04 6.52
CA GLY A 231 21.63 -1.29 6.49
C GLY A 231 22.24 -1.67 7.84
N ILE A 232 21.95 -2.88 8.32
CA ILE A 232 22.60 -3.49 9.47
C ILE A 232 23.34 -4.74 8.99
N ILE A 233 24.67 -4.69 9.10
CA ILE A 233 25.54 -5.84 8.83
C ILE A 233 25.65 -6.64 10.13
N GLY A 234 25.05 -7.82 10.18
CA GLY A 234 25.02 -8.64 11.39
C GLY A 234 24.12 -9.86 11.27
N ASP A 235 24.20 -10.75 12.26
CA ASP A 235 23.31 -11.91 12.31
C ASP A 235 21.87 -11.48 12.63
N LEU A 236 20.91 -11.94 11.82
CA LEU A 236 19.50 -11.67 12.03
C LEU A 236 19.01 -12.20 13.38
N TYR A 237 19.59 -13.30 13.89
CA TYR A 237 19.22 -13.89 15.18
C TYR A 237 19.68 -13.06 16.38
N GLU A 238 20.61 -12.12 16.17
CA GLU A 238 21.00 -11.16 17.20
C GLU A 238 20.27 -9.83 17.02
N VAL A 239 20.15 -9.36 15.78
CA VAL A 239 19.62 -8.03 15.46
C VAL A 239 18.10 -8.00 15.64
N VAL A 240 17.36 -8.98 15.12
CA VAL A 240 15.90 -8.96 15.13
C VAL A 240 15.33 -9.04 16.56
N PRO A 241 15.81 -9.94 17.45
CA PRO A 241 15.33 -9.96 18.84
C PRO A 241 15.63 -8.67 19.60
N ARG A 242 16.82 -8.07 19.42
CA ARG A 242 17.16 -6.78 20.04
C ARG A 242 16.25 -5.65 19.54
N LEU A 243 15.87 -5.67 18.27
CA LEU A 243 14.92 -4.72 17.71
C LEU A 243 13.53 -4.90 18.33
N ILE A 244 13.06 -6.15 18.47
CA ILE A 244 11.80 -6.50 19.13
C ILE A 244 11.77 -5.97 20.57
N ASP A 245 12.83 -6.22 21.34
CA ASP A 245 12.94 -5.77 22.74
C ASP A 245 12.91 -4.24 22.85
N GLU A 246 13.63 -3.54 22.00
CA GLU A 246 13.65 -2.08 21.98
C GLU A 246 12.29 -1.51 21.56
N LEU A 247 11.60 -2.12 20.60
CA LEU A 247 10.24 -1.72 20.20
C LEU A 247 9.24 -1.89 21.34
N ARG A 248 9.31 -3.00 22.07
CA ARG A 248 8.49 -3.25 23.28
C ARG A 248 8.75 -2.22 24.36
N ARG A 249 10.03 -1.92 24.64
CA ARG A 249 10.43 -0.90 25.61
C ARG A 249 9.92 0.48 25.23
N ARG A 250 9.98 0.86 23.94
CA ARG A 250 9.43 2.14 23.46
C ARG A 250 7.91 2.18 23.53
N ALA A 251 7.23 1.07 23.21
CA ALA A 251 5.79 0.97 23.33
C ALA A 251 5.30 1.14 24.78
N SER A 252 6.00 0.52 25.75
CA SER A 252 5.69 0.67 27.18
C SER A 252 5.92 2.10 27.67
N LEU A 253 7.01 2.75 27.26
CA LEU A 253 7.31 4.15 27.59
C LEU A 253 6.27 5.12 27.02
N LYS A 254 5.80 4.91 25.78
CA LYS A 254 4.72 5.71 25.18
C LYS A 254 3.41 5.56 25.96
N ARG A 255 3.06 4.33 26.37
CA ARG A 255 1.86 4.07 27.19
C ARG A 255 1.96 4.72 28.57
N ALA A 256 3.13 4.70 29.21
CA ALA A 256 3.36 5.36 30.50
C ALA A 256 3.23 6.89 30.38
N ARG A 257 3.77 7.50 29.32
CA ARG A 257 3.63 8.94 29.03
C ARG A 257 2.20 9.34 28.76
N ALA A 258 1.43 8.54 28.01
CA ALA A 258 0.02 8.80 27.74
C ALA A 258 -0.85 8.75 29.01
N LYS A 259 -0.60 7.79 29.91
CA LYS A 259 -1.28 7.70 31.23
C LYS A 259 -0.94 8.89 32.15
N GLY A 260 0.33 9.33 32.15
CA GLY A 260 0.77 10.49 32.93
C GLY A 260 0.20 11.84 32.43
N ALA A 261 -0.09 11.96 31.13
CA ALA A 261 -0.75 13.15 30.56
C ALA A 261 -2.24 13.21 30.91
N SER A 262 -2.95 12.08 30.89
CA SER A 262 -4.37 11.99 31.27
C SER A 262 -4.60 12.32 32.76
N GLN A 263 -3.72 11.84 33.66
CA GLN A 263 -3.81 12.16 35.09
C GLN A 263 -3.52 13.62 35.44
N ARG A 264 -2.73 14.35 34.62
CA ARG A 264 -2.52 15.81 34.81
C ARG A 264 -3.71 16.65 34.35
N CYS A 265 -4.48 16.17 33.36
CA CYS A 265 -5.69 16.85 32.91
C CYS A 265 -6.84 16.68 33.93
N GLY A 266 -6.98 15.49 34.54
CA GLY A 266 -7.99 15.23 35.57
C GLY A 266 -7.76 15.92 36.93
N ARG A 267 -6.56 16.45 37.20
CA ARG A 267 -6.23 17.13 38.47
C ARG A 267 -6.47 18.64 38.47
N ARG A 268 -6.83 19.27 37.33
CA ARG A 268 -7.12 20.71 37.24
C ARG A 268 -8.61 21.08 37.36
N VAL A 269 -9.52 20.12 37.56
CA VAL A 269 -10.98 20.38 37.67
C VAL A 269 -11.51 20.18 39.09
N GLY A 270 -10.67 20.22 40.12
CA GLY A 270 -11.13 19.96 41.48
C GLY A 270 -10.23 20.56 42.54
N ARG A 271 -10.22 21.89 42.64
CA ARG A 271 -9.86 22.67 43.84
C ARG A 271 -10.03 24.16 43.53
N ASP A 272 -11.27 24.63 43.59
CA ASP A 272 -11.57 25.98 44.08
C ASP A 272 -12.56 25.80 45.23
N GLY A 273 -12.17 26.34 46.39
CA GLY A 273 -12.68 26.01 47.71
C GLY A 273 -13.97 26.72 48.12
N PRO A 274 -14.39 26.54 49.39
CA PRO A 274 -15.71 26.93 49.87
C PRO A 274 -15.80 28.43 50.18
N SER A 275 -16.84 29.08 49.69
CA SER A 275 -17.19 30.47 50.01
C SER A 275 -17.83 30.55 51.41
N GLY A 276 -17.04 30.97 52.39
CA GLY A 276 -17.55 31.49 53.66
C GLY A 276 -18.09 32.91 53.45
N HIS A 277 -19.39 33.10 53.65
CA HIS A 277 -20.00 34.43 53.74
C HIS A 277 -19.93 34.92 55.19
N GLN A 278 -19.05 35.89 55.45
CA GLN A 278 -19.09 36.74 56.62
C GLN A 278 -19.68 38.11 56.21
N GLN A 279 -20.69 38.53 56.96
CA GLN A 279 -21.39 39.81 56.83
C GLN A 279 -20.46 40.99 57.16
N VAL A 280 -20.62 42.10 56.42
CA VAL A 280 -20.07 43.42 56.76
C VAL A 280 -21.25 44.38 57.00
N PRO A 281 -21.26 45.17 58.09
CA PRO A 281 -22.34 46.11 58.39
C PRO A 281 -22.15 47.42 57.58
N SER A 282 -23.26 47.96 57.10
CA SER A 282 -23.33 49.30 56.50
C SER A 282 -23.53 50.36 57.58
N GLY A 283 -22.83 51.48 57.41
CA GLY A 283 -22.80 52.60 58.35
C GLY A 283 -24.05 53.48 58.36
N ARG A 284 -24.15 54.28 59.41
CA ARG A 284 -25.07 55.42 59.55
C ARG A 284 -24.64 56.58 58.66
N ASP A 285 -25.61 57.30 58.11
CA ASP A 285 -25.84 58.76 58.23
C ASP A 285 -26.61 59.27 57.00
N GLY A 286 -27.77 59.89 57.23
CA GLY A 286 -28.63 60.54 56.23
C GLY A 286 -30.08 60.08 56.25
#